data_AF-A0A9P6CIW3-F1
#
_entry.id   AF-A0A9P6CIW3-F1
#
_cell.length_a   1.000
_cell.length_b   1.000
_cell.length_c   1.000
_cell.angle_alpha   90.00
_cell.angle_beta   90.00
_cell.angle_gamma   90.00
#
_symmetry.space_group_name_H-M   'P 1'
#
loop_
_entity.id
_entity.type
_entity.pdbx_description
1 polymer ?
#
loop_
_entity_poly.entity_id
_entity_poly.type
_entity_poly.pdbx_seq_one_letter_code
_entity_poly.pdbx_strand_id
1 'polypeptide(L)'
;MYVFSGRNTEPPDALFLERLDAFMVKCLADIKAFADREYRPFEETRQYVAEWHSRYLFQPPPPVGDSTVHLAAKVRSLLCDTSRILESLYETAGIQSFVLAVDLNNPDDKGFLGGSVMGREFWRGLRNGGESGAKTFREYCLREQDTTRMASAPHDDSSSSRSSSVPTRHPPAKSLKNELYENVRKALRLVSGIRNAEMKWTSPDKLNVYGVRLVGWPSTIPAQNPSTLRASQNQLLLDSLERGIMRFEKILVSSSSTEPTDRPGAAVEGLFDGQGGAEDVDFSWAYDADGGSSSVCSRLTMMLHILGSLSCLDYIATICARSSMEQRDKHV
;
A
#
# COMPACT_ATOMS: atom_id res chain seq x y z
N MET A 1 24.88 31.00 16.63
CA MET A 1 23.44 30.73 16.47
C MET A 1 22.84 31.97 15.84
N TYR A 2 22.64 32.00 14.52
CA TYR A 2 21.96 33.11 13.87
C TYR A 2 20.46 32.92 14.11
N VAL A 3 19.93 33.67 15.08
CA VAL A 3 18.48 33.78 15.26
C VAL A 3 17.98 34.57 14.05
N PHE A 4 17.26 33.89 13.15
CA PHE A 4 16.57 34.54 12.04
C PHE A 4 15.47 35.41 12.67
N SER A 5 15.80 36.66 12.99
CA SER A 5 14.81 37.67 13.37
C SER A 5 13.72 37.65 12.31
N GLY A 6 12.46 37.56 12.75
CA GLY A 6 11.30 37.29 11.90
C GLY A 6 11.36 38.06 10.58
N ARG A 7 11.07 37.36 9.48
CA ARG A 7 10.94 37.96 8.14
C ARG A 7 10.11 39.23 8.28
N ASN A 8 10.74 40.39 8.08
CA ASN A 8 9.99 41.63 7.91
C ASN A 8 8.97 41.37 6.80
N THR A 9 7.69 41.60 7.11
CA THR A 9 6.57 41.36 6.19
C THR A 9 6.47 42.43 5.11
N GLU A 10 7.37 43.41 5.10
CA GLU A 10 7.44 44.39 4.03
C GLU A 10 7.88 43.73 2.74
N PRO A 11 7.19 43.99 1.61
CA PRO A 11 7.59 43.46 0.32
C PRO A 11 9.03 43.91 0.03
N PRO A 12 9.90 43.01 -0.46
CA PRO A 12 11.28 43.36 -0.76
C PRO A 12 11.32 44.53 -1.74
N ASP A 13 12.14 45.54 -1.43
CA ASP A 13 12.41 46.69 -2.30
C ASP A 13 12.72 46.19 -3.73
N ALA A 14 12.10 46.78 -4.75
CA ALA A 14 12.32 46.39 -6.15
C ALA A 14 13.82 46.40 -6.52
N LEU A 15 14.59 47.32 -5.91
CA LEU A 15 16.05 47.39 -6.08
C LEU A 15 16.80 46.21 -5.45
N PHE A 16 16.22 45.50 -4.49
CA PHE A 16 16.81 44.29 -3.94
C PHE A 16 16.83 43.15 -4.96
N LEU A 17 15.71 42.92 -5.66
CA LEU A 17 15.62 41.85 -6.66
C LEU A 17 16.55 42.11 -7.84
N GLU A 18 16.66 43.35 -8.30
CA GLU A 18 17.61 43.73 -9.35
C GLU A 18 19.06 43.52 -8.92
N ARG A 19 19.41 43.94 -7.70
CA ARG A 19 20.76 43.71 -7.15
C ARG A 19 21.06 42.24 -6.95
N LEU A 20 20.07 41.45 -6.55
CA LEU A 20 20.20 40.00 -6.41
C LEU A 20 20.44 39.33 -7.76
N ASP A 21 19.69 39.72 -8.80
CA ASP A 21 19.88 39.18 -10.15
C ASP A 21 21.28 39.52 -10.70
N ALA A 22 21.71 40.78 -10.59
CA ALA A 22 23.06 41.19 -10.98
C ALA A 22 24.15 40.43 -10.21
N PHE A 23 23.93 40.17 -8.92
CA PHE A 23 24.83 39.34 -8.10
C PHE A 23 24.87 37.89 -8.60
N MET A 24 23.73 37.28 -8.90
CA MET A 24 23.67 35.90 -9.42
C MET A 24 24.34 35.76 -10.79
N VAL A 25 24.16 36.73 -11.68
CA VAL A 25 24.86 36.79 -12.99
C VAL A 25 26.38 36.85 -12.77
N LYS A 26 26.84 37.67 -11.82
CA LYS A 26 28.26 37.73 -11.46
C LYS A 26 28.77 36.40 -10.91
N CYS A 27 28.04 35.76 -10.00
CA CYS A 27 28.40 34.44 -9.49
C CYS A 27 28.53 33.39 -10.59
N LEU A 28 27.64 33.39 -11.59
CA LEU A 28 27.75 32.49 -12.74
C LEU A 28 29.01 32.74 -13.58
N ALA A 29 29.38 34.01 -13.78
CA ALA A 29 30.64 34.37 -14.45
C ALA A 29 31.87 33.89 -13.65
N ASP A 30 31.84 34.03 -12.32
CA ASP A 30 32.91 33.57 -11.44
C ASP A 30 33.04 32.03 -11.44
N ILE A 31 31.91 31.30 -11.41
CA ILE A 31 31.89 29.83 -11.52
C ILE A 31 32.48 29.38 -12.88
N LYS A 32 32.15 30.09 -13.96
CA LYS A 32 32.70 29.80 -15.29
C LYS A 32 34.21 30.03 -15.33
N ALA A 33 34.68 31.16 -14.82
CA ALA A 33 36.11 31.46 -14.74
C ALA A 33 36.87 30.43 -13.89
N PHE A 34 36.25 29.93 -12.82
CA PHE A 34 36.82 28.83 -12.01
C PHE A 34 36.91 27.53 -12.82
N ALA A 35 35.84 27.14 -13.51
CA ALA A 35 35.84 25.94 -14.36
C ALA A 35 36.93 25.98 -15.44
N ASP A 36 37.09 27.13 -16.10
CA ASP A 36 38.12 27.35 -17.13
C ASP A 36 39.55 27.20 -16.56
N ARG A 37 39.80 27.67 -15.33
CA ARG A 37 41.11 27.55 -14.66
C ARG A 37 41.45 26.11 -14.25
N GLU A 38 40.45 25.36 -13.83
CA GLU A 38 40.58 23.96 -13.42
C GLU A 38 40.53 22.98 -14.62
N TYR A 39 40.40 23.50 -15.85
CA TYR A 39 40.22 22.71 -17.08
C TYR A 39 39.04 21.71 -16.97
N ARG A 40 37.94 22.14 -16.33
CA ARG A 40 36.72 21.35 -16.16
C ARG A 40 35.57 21.92 -17.00
N PRO A 41 34.64 21.08 -17.49
CA PRO A 41 33.43 21.57 -18.14
C PRO A 41 32.59 22.46 -17.21
N PHE A 42 32.16 23.62 -17.70
CA PHE A 42 31.36 24.57 -16.92
C PHE A 42 30.11 23.95 -16.29
N GLU A 43 29.39 23.11 -17.03
CA GLU A 43 28.17 22.45 -16.54
C GLU A 43 28.41 21.51 -15.37
N GLU A 44 29.52 20.77 -15.37
CA GLU A 44 29.93 19.88 -14.28
C GLU A 44 30.24 20.70 -13.01
N THR A 45 31.02 21.77 -13.15
CA THR A 45 31.32 22.69 -12.03
C THR A 45 30.06 23.35 -11.47
N ARG A 46 29.14 23.79 -12.35
CA ARG A 46 27.87 24.38 -11.94
C ARG A 46 27.03 23.40 -11.12
N GLN A 47 27.00 22.12 -11.52
CA GLN A 47 26.29 21.07 -10.78
C GLN A 47 26.90 20.86 -9.38
N TYR A 48 28.22 20.81 -9.25
CA TYR A 48 28.88 20.70 -7.94
C TYR A 48 28.59 21.88 -7.02
N VAL A 49 28.54 23.11 -7.55
CA VAL A 49 28.19 24.30 -6.78
C VAL A 49 26.73 24.23 -6.31
N ALA A 50 25.80 23.80 -7.17
CA ALA A 50 24.40 23.62 -6.81
C ALA A 50 24.22 22.53 -5.73
N GLU A 51 24.95 21.42 -5.84
CA GLU A 51 24.98 20.35 -4.83
C GLU A 51 25.52 20.86 -3.49
N TRP A 52 26.61 21.62 -3.52
CA TRP A 52 27.19 22.23 -2.31
C TRP A 52 26.24 23.21 -1.63
N HIS A 53 25.60 24.10 -2.41
CA HIS A 53 24.58 25.01 -1.89
C HIS A 53 23.37 24.28 -1.31
N SER A 54 22.92 23.22 -1.98
CA SER A 54 21.83 22.38 -1.48
C SER A 54 22.21 21.72 -0.16
N ARG A 55 23.42 21.17 -0.04
CA ARG A 55 23.93 20.63 1.22
C ARG A 55 23.94 21.68 2.32
N TYR A 56 24.38 22.91 2.02
CA TYR A 56 24.40 24.00 2.99
C TYR A 56 22.99 24.37 3.47
N LEU A 57 22.03 24.53 2.55
CA LEU A 57 20.65 24.92 2.87
C LEU A 57 19.86 23.83 3.60
N PHE A 58 20.10 22.57 3.24
CA PHE A 58 19.38 21.42 3.77
C PHE A 58 20.17 20.66 4.83
N GLN A 59 21.33 21.17 5.26
CA GLN A 59 22.09 20.53 6.34
C GLN A 59 21.22 20.52 7.60
N PRO A 60 20.99 19.36 8.23
CA PRO A 60 20.32 19.33 9.51
C PRO A 60 21.16 20.18 10.48
N PRO A 61 20.56 21.13 11.21
CA PRO A 61 21.30 21.81 12.27
C PRO A 61 21.86 20.75 13.22
N PRO A 62 23.10 20.92 13.72
CA PRO A 62 23.69 19.97 14.64
C PRO A 62 22.74 19.78 15.84
N PRO A 63 22.56 18.55 16.34
CA PRO A 63 21.61 18.28 17.42
C PRO A 63 22.06 19.02 18.68
N VAL A 64 21.42 20.14 18.96
CA VAL A 64 21.51 20.83 20.25
C VAL A 64 20.39 20.25 21.13
N GLY A 65 20.74 19.77 22.32
CA GLY A 65 19.94 18.85 23.18
C GLY A 65 18.43 19.15 23.32
N ASP A 66 17.67 18.09 23.64
CA ASP A 66 16.19 17.98 23.65
C ASP A 66 15.49 18.23 22.30
N SER A 67 16.06 17.68 21.23
CA SER A 67 15.64 17.90 19.84
C SER A 67 14.43 17.06 19.35
N THR A 68 13.93 16.10 20.14
CA THR A 68 12.91 15.14 19.66
C THR A 68 11.55 15.79 19.40
N VAL A 69 11.11 16.69 20.30
CA VAL A 69 9.85 17.43 20.16
C VAL A 69 9.89 18.37 18.94
N HIS A 70 11.02 19.04 18.73
CA HIS A 70 11.20 19.95 17.59
C HIS A 70 11.27 19.17 16.26
N LEU A 71 11.82 17.96 16.27
CA LEU A 71 11.86 17.12 15.07
C LEU A 71 10.46 16.69 14.64
N ALA A 72 9.62 16.22 15.57
CA ALA A 72 8.24 15.82 15.27
C ALA A 72 7.42 16.97 14.67
N ALA A 73 7.54 18.18 15.24
CA ALA A 73 6.89 19.38 14.71
C ALA A 73 7.39 19.73 13.29
N LYS A 74 8.72 19.64 13.07
CA LYS A 74 9.33 19.91 11.76
C LYS A 74 8.88 18.90 10.70
N VAL A 75 8.88 17.61 11.02
CA VAL A 75 8.40 16.54 10.13
C VAL A 75 6.94 16.78 9.78
N ARG A 76 6.10 17.10 10.77
CA ARG A 76 4.69 17.40 10.54
C ARG A 76 4.49 18.62 9.64
N SER A 77 5.26 19.70 9.83
CA SER A 77 5.24 20.86 8.94
C SER A 77 5.56 20.47 7.50
N LEU A 78 6.63 19.68 7.30
CA LEU A 78 7.04 19.22 5.97
C LEU A 78 5.96 18.36 5.29
N LEU A 79 5.33 17.48 6.05
CA LEU A 79 4.24 16.63 5.57
C LEU A 79 3.01 17.47 5.18
N CYS A 80 2.67 18.49 5.96
CA CYS A 80 1.62 19.45 5.62
C CYS A 80 1.94 20.23 4.33
N ASP A 81 3.17 20.71 4.18
CA ASP A 81 3.60 21.44 2.98
C ASP A 81 3.58 20.52 1.75
N THR A 82 4.04 19.27 1.89
CA THR A 82 3.94 18.25 0.84
C THR A 82 2.50 18.00 0.44
N SER A 83 1.58 17.91 1.41
CA SER A 83 0.15 17.76 1.14
C SER A 83 -0.40 18.93 0.32
N ARG A 84 -0.04 20.16 0.66
CA ARG A 84 -0.46 21.37 -0.09
C ARG A 84 0.07 21.36 -1.52
N ILE A 85 1.32 20.98 -1.73
CA ILE A 85 1.91 20.86 -3.06
C ILE A 85 1.14 19.84 -3.91
N LEU A 86 0.80 18.70 -3.33
CA LEU A 86 0.01 17.65 -4.00
C LEU A 86 -1.44 18.09 -4.29
N GLU A 87 -2.03 18.93 -3.44
CA GLU A 87 -3.32 19.59 -3.73
C GLU A 87 -3.20 20.57 -4.91
N SER A 88 -2.19 21.44 -4.92
CA SER A 88 -1.95 22.34 -6.05
C SER A 88 -1.63 21.60 -7.35
N LEU A 89 -0.98 20.43 -7.28
CA LEU A 89 -0.76 19.56 -8.43
C LEU A 89 -2.09 19.06 -9.03
N TYR A 90 -3.06 18.75 -8.18
CA TYR A 90 -4.41 18.42 -8.65
C TYR A 90 -5.09 19.63 -9.30
N GLU A 91 -5.01 20.82 -8.69
CA GLU A 91 -5.62 22.03 -9.25
C GLU A 91 -5.05 22.41 -10.62
N THR A 92 -3.73 22.25 -10.79
CA THR A 92 -3.02 22.68 -12.00
C THR A 92 -3.00 21.63 -13.10
N ALA A 93 -2.89 20.34 -12.76
CA ALA A 93 -2.71 19.26 -13.72
C ALA A 93 -3.80 18.18 -13.66
N GLY A 94 -4.77 18.28 -12.74
CA GLY A 94 -5.84 17.28 -12.57
C GLY A 94 -5.35 15.95 -11.99
N ILE A 95 -4.12 15.88 -11.48
CA ILE A 95 -3.51 14.63 -11.01
C ILE A 95 -3.96 14.34 -9.58
N GLN A 96 -4.68 13.23 -9.38
CA GLN A 96 -5.02 12.74 -8.05
C GLN A 96 -3.80 12.07 -7.40
N SER A 97 -3.55 12.40 -6.14
CA SER A 97 -2.40 11.90 -5.39
C SER A 97 -2.69 11.86 -3.89
N PHE A 98 -2.04 10.96 -3.15
CA PHE A 98 -2.02 10.97 -1.70
C PHE A 98 -0.65 10.54 -1.17
N VAL A 99 -0.36 10.89 0.08
CA VAL A 99 0.86 10.48 0.79
C VAL A 99 0.48 9.96 2.18
N LEU A 100 1.03 8.81 2.55
CA LEU A 100 0.90 8.21 3.88
C LEU A 100 2.28 8.22 4.55
N ALA A 101 2.36 8.72 5.78
CA ALA A 101 3.55 8.63 6.62
C ALA A 101 3.16 8.12 8.01
N VAL A 102 4.01 7.28 8.62
CA VAL A 102 3.79 6.77 9.98
C VAL A 102 5.10 6.82 10.75
N ASP A 103 5.06 7.31 11.98
CA ASP A 103 6.18 7.32 12.91
C ASP A 103 6.25 5.99 13.66
N LEU A 104 7.30 5.22 13.38
CA LEU A 104 7.51 3.91 14.01
C LEU A 104 7.82 4.05 15.51
N ASN A 105 8.41 5.17 15.94
CA ASN A 105 8.87 5.38 17.30
C ASN A 105 7.74 5.79 18.26
N ASN A 106 6.60 6.25 17.74
CA ASN A 106 5.49 6.75 18.55
C ASN A 106 4.31 5.77 18.55
N PRO A 107 4.08 4.95 19.61
CA PRO A 107 2.98 3.97 19.68
C PRO A 107 1.59 4.59 19.43
N ASP A 108 1.41 5.86 19.78
CA ASP A 108 0.13 6.56 19.65
C ASP A 108 -0.03 7.28 18.30
N ASP A 109 0.94 7.15 17.38
CA ASP A 109 0.83 7.75 16.07
C ASP A 109 -0.25 7.06 15.23
N LYS A 110 -1.21 7.88 14.77
CA LYS A 110 -2.29 7.48 13.86
C LYS A 110 -1.88 7.53 12.39
N GLY A 111 -0.65 7.98 12.13
CA GLY A 111 -0.16 8.29 10.81
C GLY A 111 -0.66 9.65 10.30
N PHE A 112 0.02 10.14 9.28
CA PHE A 112 -0.32 11.32 8.52
C PHE A 112 -0.80 10.92 7.14
N LEU A 113 -1.97 11.42 6.73
CA LEU A 113 -2.52 11.23 5.39
C LEU A 113 -2.73 12.60 4.73
N GLY A 114 -1.94 12.87 3.69
CA GLY A 114 -1.99 14.11 2.90
C GLY A 114 -2.23 13.86 1.41
N GLY A 115 -2.19 14.92 0.62
CA GLY A 115 -2.40 14.94 -0.83
C GLY A 115 -3.77 15.45 -1.24
N SER A 116 -4.18 15.21 -2.48
CA SER A 116 -5.49 15.61 -3.00
C SER A 116 -6.67 15.08 -2.16
N VAL A 117 -7.76 15.85 -2.09
CA VAL A 117 -8.97 15.45 -1.33
C VAL A 117 -9.46 14.07 -1.76
N MET A 118 -9.61 13.84 -3.07
CA MET A 118 -10.13 12.58 -3.60
C MET A 118 -9.18 11.41 -3.34
N GLY A 119 -7.86 11.61 -3.47
CA GLY A 119 -6.87 10.59 -3.14
C GLY A 119 -6.93 10.15 -1.67
N ARG A 120 -7.13 11.11 -0.75
CA ARG A 120 -7.30 10.80 0.68
C ARG A 120 -8.59 10.03 0.95
N GLU A 121 -9.71 10.45 0.37
CA GLU A 121 -10.99 9.74 0.57
C GLU A 121 -10.98 8.34 -0.05
N PHE A 122 -10.36 8.18 -1.22
CA PHE A 122 -10.13 6.86 -1.82
C PHE A 122 -9.39 5.94 -0.85
N TRP A 123 -8.28 6.40 -0.26
CA TRP A 123 -7.55 5.62 0.73
C TRP A 123 -8.39 5.29 1.97
N ARG A 124 -9.21 6.21 2.47
CA ARG A 124 -10.08 5.95 3.63
C ARG A 124 -11.20 4.96 3.32
N GLY A 125 -11.71 4.96 2.08
CA GLY A 125 -12.77 4.06 1.64
C GLY A 125 -12.31 2.65 1.27
N LEU A 126 -11.00 2.42 1.09
CA LEU A 126 -10.47 1.09 0.85
C LEU A 126 -10.68 0.19 2.07
N ARG A 127 -11.00 -1.08 1.81
CA ARG A 127 -10.99 -2.12 2.85
C ARG A 127 -9.56 -2.22 3.36
N ASN A 128 -9.38 -2.13 4.67
CA ASN A 128 -8.07 -2.00 5.32
C ASN A 128 -7.31 -0.70 5.00
N GLY A 129 -8.00 0.33 4.53
CA GLY A 129 -7.47 1.68 4.41
C GLY A 129 -7.64 2.50 5.69
N GLY A 130 -7.53 3.82 5.56
CA GLY A 130 -7.72 4.76 6.67
C GLY A 130 -6.75 4.55 7.84
N GLU A 131 -7.25 4.76 9.07
CA GLU A 131 -6.47 4.62 10.31
C GLU A 131 -6.05 3.16 10.57
N SER A 132 -6.92 2.19 10.26
CA SER A 132 -6.56 0.77 10.38
C SER A 132 -5.45 0.38 9.42
N GLY A 133 -5.50 0.86 8.17
CA GLY A 133 -4.45 0.63 7.19
C GLY A 133 -3.11 1.23 7.59
N ALA A 134 -3.11 2.45 8.14
CA ALA A 134 -1.92 3.07 8.69
C ALA A 134 -1.31 2.23 9.83
N LYS A 135 -2.15 1.70 10.72
CA LYS A 135 -1.72 0.81 11.82
C LYS A 135 -1.14 -0.51 11.28
N THR A 136 -1.80 -1.17 10.33
CA THR A 136 -1.30 -2.41 9.71
C THR A 136 0.03 -2.18 8.99
N PHE A 137 0.14 -1.06 8.25
CA PHE A 137 1.37 -0.67 7.58
C PHE A 137 2.52 -0.46 8.57
N ARG A 138 2.24 0.16 9.72
CA ARG A 138 3.21 0.33 10.80
C ARG A 138 3.70 -1.01 11.36
N GLU A 139 2.77 -1.89 11.70
CA GLU A 139 3.07 -3.22 12.24
C GLU A 139 3.92 -4.04 11.26
N TYR A 140 3.65 -3.90 9.96
CA TYR A 140 4.47 -4.47 8.90
C TYR A 140 5.91 -3.92 8.93
N CYS A 141 6.08 -2.59 8.97
CA CYS A 141 7.40 -1.94 9.03
C CYS A 141 8.21 -2.34 10.26
N LEU A 142 7.58 -2.45 11.44
CA LEU A 142 8.25 -2.89 12.67
C LEU A 142 8.78 -4.32 12.53
N ARG A 143 7.99 -5.23 11.95
CA ARG A 143 8.38 -6.64 11.74
C ARG A 143 9.57 -6.79 10.79
N GLU A 144 9.61 -6.00 9.73
CA GLU A 144 10.73 -5.99 8.78
C GLU A 144 12.02 -5.43 9.41
N GLN A 145 11.89 -4.43 10.29
CA GLN A 145 13.03 -3.85 11.00
C GLN A 145 13.68 -4.85 11.97
N ASP A 146 12.87 -5.63 12.70
CA ASP A 146 13.36 -6.68 13.60
C ASP A 146 14.08 -7.80 12.83
N THR A 147 13.53 -8.21 11.69
CA THR A 147 14.13 -9.24 10.83
C THR A 147 15.51 -8.80 10.32
N THR A 148 15.66 -7.52 9.95
CA THR A 148 16.93 -6.97 9.47
C THR A 148 18.00 -6.91 10.56
N ARG A 149 17.63 -6.51 11.78
CA ARG A 149 18.58 -6.41 12.91
C ARG A 149 19.21 -7.74 13.30
N MET A 150 18.43 -8.83 13.22
CA MET A 150 18.94 -10.18 13.54
C MET A 150 19.92 -10.72 12.50
N ALA A 151 19.82 -10.28 11.24
CA ALA A 151 20.70 -10.74 10.17
C ALA A 151 22.09 -10.07 10.19
N SER A 152 22.25 -8.93 10.88
CA SER A 152 23.49 -8.15 10.93
C SER A 152 24.37 -8.40 12.17
N ALA A 153 24.00 -9.33 13.06
CA ALA A 153 24.88 -9.69 14.15
C ALA A 153 26.12 -10.41 13.59
N PRO A 154 27.35 -9.90 13.83
CA PRO A 154 28.56 -10.52 13.33
C PRO A 154 28.69 -11.91 13.94
N HIS A 155 28.50 -12.92 13.11
CA HIS A 155 28.82 -14.29 13.46
C HIS A 155 30.34 -14.36 13.61
N ASP A 156 30.82 -14.47 14.85
CA ASP A 156 32.21 -14.80 15.13
C ASP A 156 32.51 -16.16 14.50
N ASP A 157 33.42 -16.17 13.53
CA ASP A 157 33.85 -17.32 12.75
C ASP A 157 34.57 -18.32 13.68
N SER A 158 33.80 -19.23 14.27
CA SER A 158 34.32 -20.45 14.89
C SER A 158 33.80 -21.65 14.11
N SER A 159 34.65 -22.13 13.22
CA SER A 159 34.54 -23.33 12.40
C SER A 159 33.79 -24.49 13.08
N SER A 160 32.60 -24.83 12.58
CA SER A 160 32.20 -26.25 12.47
C SER A 160 31.22 -26.45 11.32
N SER A 161 31.59 -27.35 10.43
CA SER A 161 30.82 -27.81 9.29
C SER A 161 29.57 -28.57 9.74
N ARG A 162 28.41 -27.92 9.70
CA ARG A 162 27.11 -28.62 9.69
C ARG A 162 26.13 -27.94 8.75
N SER A 163 25.75 -28.71 7.73
CA SER A 163 24.65 -28.45 6.81
C SER A 163 23.35 -28.15 7.58
N SER A 164 23.02 -26.88 7.73
CA SER A 164 21.74 -26.42 8.25
C SER A 164 20.78 -26.18 7.09
N SER A 165 19.87 -27.13 6.89
CA SER A 165 18.67 -26.96 6.08
C SER A 165 17.91 -25.72 6.55
N VAL A 166 17.65 -24.79 5.62
CA VAL A 166 16.82 -23.62 5.82
C VAL A 166 15.47 -24.06 6.43
N PRO A 167 15.12 -23.63 7.66
CA PRO A 167 13.83 -23.95 8.22
C PRO A 167 12.79 -23.08 7.52
N THR A 168 12.04 -23.69 6.60
CA THR A 168 10.76 -23.17 6.11
C THR A 168 9.88 -22.90 7.32
N ARG A 169 9.85 -21.63 7.74
CA ARG A 169 8.98 -21.17 8.83
C ARG A 169 7.54 -21.39 8.35
N HIS A 170 6.94 -22.48 8.85
CA HIS A 170 5.53 -22.76 8.62
C HIS A 170 4.72 -21.53 9.04
N PRO A 171 3.83 -21.03 8.17
CA PRO A 171 3.02 -19.88 8.50
C PRO A 171 2.18 -20.22 9.75
N PRO A 172 1.89 -19.22 10.60
CA PRO A 172 1.19 -19.45 11.86
C PRO A 172 -0.13 -20.19 11.58
N ALA A 173 -0.44 -21.25 12.33
CA ALA A 173 -1.57 -22.17 12.05
C ALA A 173 -2.96 -21.49 11.91
N LYS A 174 -3.10 -20.24 12.36
CA LYS A 174 -4.29 -19.40 12.13
C LYS A 174 -4.44 -18.98 10.65
N SER A 175 -3.34 -18.73 9.95
CA SER A 175 -3.33 -18.41 8.52
C SER A 175 -3.87 -19.57 7.67
N LEU A 176 -3.46 -20.80 7.99
CA LEU A 176 -3.85 -21.99 7.24
C LEU A 176 -5.36 -22.22 7.21
N LYS A 177 -6.05 -21.98 8.33
CA LYS A 177 -7.51 -22.10 8.38
C LYS A 177 -8.15 -21.07 7.46
N ASN A 178 -7.76 -19.80 7.57
CA ASN A 178 -8.33 -18.71 6.78
C ASN A 178 -8.09 -18.92 5.28
N GLU A 179 -6.87 -19.31 4.91
CA GLU A 179 -6.49 -19.63 3.54
C GLU A 179 -7.32 -20.77 2.96
N LEU A 180 -7.54 -21.83 3.74
CA LEU A 180 -8.42 -22.93 3.34
C LEU A 180 -9.87 -22.48 3.14
N TYR A 181 -10.42 -21.67 4.05
CA TYR A 181 -11.77 -21.12 3.89
C TYR A 181 -11.90 -20.26 2.62
N GLU A 182 -10.95 -19.36 2.39
CA GLU A 182 -10.97 -18.45 1.24
C GLU A 182 -10.81 -19.19 -0.08
N ASN A 183 -9.88 -20.14 -0.17
CA ASN A 183 -9.68 -20.92 -1.39
C ASN A 183 -10.90 -21.80 -1.71
N VAL A 184 -11.52 -22.41 -0.70
CA VAL A 184 -12.76 -23.18 -0.89
C VAL A 184 -13.92 -22.28 -1.34
N ARG A 185 -14.13 -21.12 -0.70
CA ARG A 185 -15.17 -20.16 -1.10
C ARG A 185 -14.94 -19.66 -2.53
N LYS A 186 -13.70 -19.31 -2.86
CA LYS A 186 -13.31 -18.85 -4.20
C LYS A 186 -13.59 -19.92 -5.25
N ALA A 187 -13.16 -21.16 -5.02
CA ALA A 187 -13.39 -22.27 -5.94
C ALA A 187 -14.90 -22.58 -6.10
N LEU A 188 -15.67 -22.58 -5.01
CA LEU A 188 -17.12 -22.78 -5.05
C LEU A 188 -17.82 -21.70 -5.88
N ARG A 189 -17.55 -20.42 -5.60
CA ARG A 189 -18.17 -19.28 -6.28
C ARG A 189 -17.79 -19.24 -7.76
N LEU A 190 -16.56 -19.62 -8.08
CA LEU A 190 -16.07 -19.72 -9.46
C LEU A 190 -16.85 -20.77 -10.27
N VAL A 191 -17.06 -21.97 -9.71
CA VAL A 191 -17.73 -23.06 -10.44
C VAL A 191 -19.26 -22.91 -10.44
N SER A 192 -19.85 -22.45 -9.34
CA SER A 192 -21.30 -22.22 -9.26
C SER A 192 -21.77 -20.97 -10.00
N GLY A 193 -20.92 -19.95 -10.13
CA GLY A 193 -21.28 -18.64 -10.66
C GLY A 193 -22.10 -17.76 -9.69
N ILE A 194 -22.28 -18.20 -8.45
CA ILE A 194 -23.10 -17.51 -7.43
C ILE A 194 -22.18 -16.82 -6.44
N ARG A 195 -22.20 -15.47 -6.40
CA ARG A 195 -21.26 -14.65 -5.60
C ARG A 195 -21.35 -14.92 -4.09
N ASN A 196 -22.52 -15.26 -3.60
CA ASN A 196 -22.82 -15.53 -2.20
C ASN A 196 -22.93 -17.05 -1.90
N ALA A 197 -22.46 -17.92 -2.80
CA ALA A 197 -22.42 -19.35 -2.51
C ALA A 197 -21.50 -19.63 -1.30
N GLU A 198 -22.01 -20.41 -0.37
CA GLU A 198 -21.31 -20.86 0.81
C GLU A 198 -21.59 -22.34 1.09
N MET A 199 -20.54 -23.08 1.47
CA MET A 199 -20.61 -24.49 1.81
C MET A 199 -20.69 -24.68 3.33
N LYS A 200 -21.57 -25.56 3.78
CA LYS A 200 -21.51 -26.10 5.14
C LYS A 200 -20.51 -27.27 5.17
N TRP A 201 -19.41 -27.12 5.89
CA TRP A 201 -18.35 -28.13 5.99
C TRP A 201 -18.81 -29.49 6.51
N THR A 202 -19.87 -29.51 7.32
CA THR A 202 -20.50 -30.73 7.87
C THR A 202 -21.45 -31.43 6.90
N SER A 203 -21.74 -30.83 5.74
CA SER A 203 -22.68 -31.38 4.76
C SER A 203 -22.32 -30.96 3.34
N PRO A 204 -21.16 -31.41 2.82
CA PRO A 204 -20.72 -31.06 1.47
C PRO A 204 -21.67 -31.54 0.37
N ASP A 205 -22.51 -32.55 0.63
CA ASP A 205 -23.48 -33.07 -0.34
C ASP A 205 -24.65 -32.12 -0.62
N LYS A 206 -24.88 -31.12 0.24
CA LYS A 206 -25.98 -30.13 0.06
C LYS A 206 -25.67 -29.04 -0.96
N LEU A 207 -24.53 -29.12 -1.64
CA LEU A 207 -24.14 -28.17 -2.67
C LEU A 207 -24.97 -28.26 -3.96
N ASN A 208 -25.80 -29.31 -4.09
CA ASN A 208 -26.74 -29.47 -5.20
C ASN A 208 -27.68 -28.25 -5.36
N VAL A 209 -27.95 -27.51 -4.29
CA VAL A 209 -28.73 -26.25 -4.31
C VAL A 209 -28.08 -25.20 -5.23
N TYR A 210 -26.75 -25.21 -5.35
CA TYR A 210 -26.00 -24.32 -6.24
C TYR A 210 -25.67 -24.97 -7.59
N GLY A 211 -26.20 -26.17 -7.87
CA GLY A 211 -25.91 -26.91 -9.10
C GLY A 211 -24.47 -27.42 -9.20
N VAL A 212 -23.79 -27.60 -8.06
CA VAL A 212 -22.41 -28.10 -8.00
C VAL A 212 -22.28 -29.21 -6.95
N ARG A 213 -21.28 -30.07 -7.09
CA ARG A 213 -20.89 -31.08 -6.09
C ARG A 213 -19.39 -30.97 -5.80
N LEU A 214 -18.98 -31.35 -4.60
CA LEU A 214 -17.57 -31.47 -4.23
C LEU A 214 -17.07 -32.87 -4.56
N VAL A 215 -15.97 -32.98 -5.30
CA VAL A 215 -15.34 -34.25 -5.70
C VAL A 215 -13.93 -34.32 -5.14
N GLY A 216 -13.50 -35.53 -4.79
CA GLY A 216 -12.13 -35.78 -4.32
C GLY A 216 -11.85 -35.34 -2.89
N TRP A 217 -12.88 -35.31 -2.03
CA TRP A 217 -12.68 -35.12 -0.59
C TRP A 217 -11.81 -36.26 -0.02
N PRO A 218 -10.70 -35.97 0.69
CA PRO A 218 -9.85 -37.00 1.26
C PRO A 218 -10.60 -37.89 2.26
N SER A 219 -10.60 -39.21 2.04
CA SER A 219 -11.33 -40.18 2.88
C SER A 219 -10.80 -40.27 4.32
N THR A 220 -9.59 -39.79 4.57
CA THR A 220 -8.96 -39.75 5.90
C THR A 220 -9.41 -38.56 6.76
N ILE A 221 -10.14 -37.59 6.17
CA ILE A 221 -10.55 -36.37 6.86
C ILE A 221 -12.06 -36.37 7.06
N PRO A 222 -12.57 -36.27 8.31
CA PRO A 222 -14.00 -36.20 8.55
C PRO A 222 -14.58 -34.87 8.03
N ALA A 223 -15.83 -34.90 7.54
CA ALA A 223 -16.56 -33.71 7.12
C ALA A 223 -16.96 -32.87 8.36
N GLN A 224 -16.03 -32.06 8.85
CA GLN A 224 -16.20 -31.16 10.00
C GLN A 224 -15.61 -29.79 9.68
N ASN A 225 -15.92 -28.80 10.52
CA ASN A 225 -15.39 -27.45 10.35
C ASN A 225 -13.85 -27.44 10.46
N PRO A 226 -13.13 -26.71 9.60
CA PRO A 226 -11.67 -26.54 9.71
C PRO A 226 -11.16 -26.06 11.08
N SER A 227 -12.05 -25.45 11.89
CA SER A 227 -11.75 -25.07 13.26
C SER A 227 -11.54 -26.27 14.19
N THR A 228 -12.24 -27.38 13.98
CA THR A 228 -12.16 -28.62 14.79
C THR A 228 -11.10 -29.60 14.30
N LEU A 229 -10.66 -29.46 13.04
CA LEU A 229 -9.63 -30.30 12.44
C LEU A 229 -8.22 -29.96 12.94
N ARG A 230 -7.32 -30.97 12.90
CA ARG A 230 -5.89 -30.77 13.16
C ARG A 230 -5.25 -29.94 12.04
N ALA A 231 -4.16 -29.23 12.35
CA ALA A 231 -3.44 -28.42 11.37
C ALA A 231 -2.97 -29.24 10.14
N SER A 232 -2.50 -30.47 10.35
CA SER A 232 -2.09 -31.37 9.27
C SER A 232 -3.26 -31.78 8.34
N GLN A 233 -4.47 -31.90 8.89
CA GLN A 233 -5.67 -32.18 8.08
C GLN A 233 -6.06 -30.96 7.26
N ASN A 234 -6.02 -29.76 7.84
CA ASN A 234 -6.27 -28.52 7.11
C ASN A 234 -5.24 -28.32 5.98
N GLN A 235 -3.97 -28.63 6.22
CA GLN A 235 -2.94 -28.58 5.18
C GLN A 235 -3.24 -29.56 4.06
N LEU A 236 -3.61 -30.80 4.38
CA LEU A 236 -3.94 -31.81 3.37
C LEU A 236 -5.17 -31.40 2.53
N LEU A 237 -6.17 -30.75 3.11
CA LEU A 237 -7.31 -30.21 2.37
C LEU A 237 -6.88 -29.08 1.42
N LEU A 238 -6.04 -28.15 1.90
CA LEU A 238 -5.52 -27.05 1.10
C LEU A 238 -4.69 -27.59 -0.08
N ASP A 239 -3.73 -28.47 0.20
CA ASP A 239 -2.89 -29.11 -0.82
C ASP A 239 -3.74 -29.90 -1.83
N SER A 240 -4.79 -30.59 -1.38
CA SER A 240 -5.69 -31.34 -2.26
C SER A 240 -6.48 -30.42 -3.19
N LEU A 241 -6.89 -29.24 -2.71
CA LEU A 241 -7.59 -28.23 -3.51
C LEU A 241 -6.65 -27.61 -4.56
N GLU A 242 -5.44 -27.23 -4.15
CA GLU A 242 -4.44 -26.63 -5.05
C GLU A 242 -3.98 -27.59 -6.14
N ARG A 243 -3.84 -28.87 -5.82
CA ARG A 243 -3.49 -29.92 -6.79
C ARG A 243 -4.67 -30.35 -7.67
N GLY A 244 -5.88 -29.83 -7.43
CA GLY A 244 -7.10 -30.20 -8.16
C GLY A 244 -7.61 -31.62 -7.88
N ILE A 245 -7.08 -32.28 -6.84
CA ILE A 245 -7.58 -33.58 -6.35
C ILE A 245 -8.97 -33.36 -5.76
N MET A 246 -9.08 -32.40 -4.85
CA MET A 246 -10.35 -31.90 -4.33
C MET A 246 -10.80 -30.72 -5.19
N ARG A 247 -12.01 -30.75 -5.75
CA ARG A 247 -12.54 -29.69 -6.62
C ARG A 247 -14.06 -29.68 -6.70
N PHE A 248 -14.63 -28.54 -7.09
CA PHE A 248 -16.05 -28.44 -7.37
C PHE A 248 -16.34 -28.78 -8.83
N GLU A 249 -17.38 -29.59 -9.07
CA GLU A 249 -17.86 -29.94 -10.40
C GLU A 249 -19.32 -29.50 -10.56
N LYS A 250 -19.65 -28.92 -11.72
CA LYS A 250 -21.04 -28.56 -12.05
C LYS A 250 -21.85 -29.83 -12.30
N ILE A 251 -22.99 -29.95 -11.64
CA ILE A 251 -23.91 -31.05 -11.89
C ILE A 251 -24.62 -30.75 -13.20
N LEU A 252 -24.16 -31.40 -14.27
CA LEU A 252 -24.92 -31.45 -15.50
C LEU A 252 -26.16 -32.29 -15.21
N VAL A 253 -27.28 -31.63 -14.98
CA VAL A 253 -28.60 -32.29 -14.97
C VAL A 253 -28.75 -32.87 -16.37
N SER A 254 -28.35 -34.14 -16.50
CA SER A 254 -28.54 -34.91 -17.71
C SER A 254 -30.04 -35.10 -17.78
N SER A 255 -30.71 -34.31 -18.61
CA SER A 255 -32.16 -34.28 -18.81
C SER A 255 -32.68 -35.54 -19.52
N SER A 256 -32.08 -36.70 -19.25
CA SER A 256 -32.36 -37.99 -19.85
C SER A 256 -33.04 -38.93 -18.86
N SER A 257 -34.28 -38.60 -18.48
CA SER A 257 -35.29 -39.58 -18.09
C SER A 257 -36.67 -38.92 -18.11
N THR A 258 -37.14 -38.62 -19.32
CA THR A 258 -38.57 -38.42 -19.58
C THR A 258 -39.24 -39.81 -19.49
N GLU A 259 -39.56 -40.27 -18.28
CA GLU A 259 -40.63 -41.26 -18.15
C GLU A 259 -41.96 -40.49 -18.06
N PRO A 260 -42.90 -40.69 -18.99
CA PRO A 260 -44.22 -40.08 -18.94
C PRO A 260 -45.06 -40.86 -17.92
N THR A 261 -45.17 -40.35 -16.69
CA THR A 261 -46.19 -40.83 -15.76
C THR A 261 -47.33 -39.83 -15.71
N ASP A 262 -48.33 -40.08 -16.56
CA ASP A 262 -49.67 -39.54 -16.43
C ASP A 262 -50.23 -39.87 -15.04
N ARG A 263 -50.57 -38.84 -14.26
CA ARG A 263 -51.63 -38.94 -13.23
C ARG A 263 -52.19 -37.56 -12.88
N PRO A 264 -53.50 -37.33 -13.07
CA PRO A 264 -54.17 -36.10 -12.67
C PRO A 264 -54.71 -36.20 -11.23
N GLY A 265 -54.68 -35.07 -10.51
CA GLY A 265 -55.62 -34.80 -9.42
C GLY A 265 -55.00 -34.62 -8.03
N ALA A 266 -54.96 -33.38 -7.56
CA ALA A 266 -55.69 -32.89 -6.39
C ALA A 266 -54.95 -31.70 -5.76
N ALA A 267 -55.61 -30.56 -5.77
CA ALA A 267 -55.23 -29.36 -5.03
C ALA A 267 -55.26 -29.65 -3.53
N VAL A 268 -54.18 -29.30 -2.83
CA VAL A 268 -54.19 -29.11 -1.38
C VAL A 268 -53.40 -27.85 -1.08
N GLU A 269 -54.15 -26.78 -0.82
CA GLU A 269 -53.71 -25.62 -0.06
C GLU A 269 -53.26 -26.07 1.33
N GLY A 270 -52.12 -25.57 1.79
CA GLY A 270 -51.58 -25.87 3.11
C GLY A 270 -50.75 -24.72 3.64
N LEU A 271 -51.39 -23.88 4.44
CA LEU A 271 -50.78 -22.91 5.34
C LEU A 271 -49.62 -23.54 6.13
N PHE A 272 -48.50 -22.82 6.22
CA PHE A 272 -47.60 -22.95 7.36
C PHE A 272 -47.21 -21.54 7.85
N ASP A 273 -47.95 -21.13 8.87
CA ASP A 273 -47.58 -20.12 9.84
C ASP A 273 -46.52 -20.73 10.78
N GLY A 274 -45.46 -19.99 11.08
CA GLY A 274 -44.22 -20.55 11.64
C GLY A 274 -43.35 -19.49 12.32
N GLN A 275 -43.90 -18.96 13.39
CA GLN A 275 -43.29 -18.08 14.39
C GLN A 275 -42.08 -18.72 15.09
N GLY A 276 -41.00 -17.94 15.29
CA GLY A 276 -40.04 -18.15 16.39
C GLY A 276 -38.58 -18.34 15.99
N GLY A 277 -37.71 -17.44 16.47
CA GLY A 277 -36.26 -17.66 16.51
C GLY A 277 -35.44 -16.40 16.30
N ALA A 278 -35.51 -15.45 17.23
CA ALA A 278 -34.47 -14.43 17.37
C ALA A 278 -33.23 -15.12 17.96
N GLU A 279 -32.24 -15.39 17.11
CA GLU A 279 -30.90 -15.76 17.56
C GLU A 279 -29.88 -14.77 16.98
N ASP A 280 -29.02 -14.31 17.88
CA ASP A 280 -28.00 -13.29 17.72
C ASP A 280 -27.18 -13.44 16.44
N VAL A 281 -27.27 -12.43 15.58
CA VAL A 281 -26.41 -12.28 14.41
C VAL A 281 -25.11 -11.63 14.89
N ASP A 282 -24.12 -12.45 15.23
CA ASP A 282 -22.75 -12.03 15.50
C ASP A 282 -22.09 -11.54 14.18
N PHE A 283 -22.13 -10.23 13.99
CA PHE A 283 -21.54 -9.50 12.86
C PHE A 283 -20.01 -9.41 12.98
N SER A 284 -19.30 -10.52 12.83
CA SER A 284 -17.82 -10.58 12.85
C SER A 284 -17.18 -10.57 11.44
N TRP A 285 -17.75 -9.84 10.47
CA TRP A 285 -17.39 -9.92 9.04
C TRP A 285 -16.44 -8.84 8.51
N ALA A 286 -15.97 -7.91 9.34
CA ALA A 286 -15.17 -6.79 8.86
C ALA A 286 -13.69 -6.97 9.22
N TYR A 287 -12.91 -7.65 8.35
CA TYR A 287 -11.65 -7.14 7.76
C TYR A 287 -10.96 -8.22 6.91
N ASP A 288 -10.93 -8.05 5.58
CA ASP A 288 -9.96 -8.64 4.66
C ASP A 288 -9.42 -7.51 3.77
N ALA A 289 -8.40 -7.86 2.99
CA ALA A 289 -7.82 -7.18 1.84
C ALA A 289 -6.44 -6.57 2.13
N ASP A 290 -5.48 -7.47 2.29
CA ASP A 290 -4.45 -7.74 1.28
C ASP A 290 -3.88 -6.60 0.42
N GLY A 291 -2.56 -6.65 0.32
CA GLY A 291 -1.75 -6.25 -0.83
C GLY A 291 -0.31 -5.97 -0.37
N GLY A 292 0.75 -6.70 -0.72
CA GLY A 292 0.97 -7.56 -1.87
C GLY A 292 2.15 -7.03 -2.70
N SER A 293 3.39 -7.37 -2.28
CA SER A 293 4.62 -7.63 -3.06
C SER A 293 5.01 -6.73 -4.27
N SER A 294 6.16 -6.05 -4.16
CA SER A 294 7.25 -6.18 -5.16
C SER A 294 8.63 -5.78 -4.61
N SER A 295 9.62 -6.63 -4.92
CA SER A 295 11.08 -6.40 -4.92
C SER A 295 11.42 -5.06 -5.62
N VAL A 296 12.36 -4.20 -5.19
CA VAL A 296 13.82 -4.35 -5.07
C VAL A 296 14.43 -3.17 -4.26
N CYS A 297 15.61 -3.39 -3.69
CA CYS A 297 16.70 -2.41 -3.42
C CYS A 297 16.78 -1.74 -2.05
N SER A 298 17.58 -2.36 -1.18
CA SER A 298 18.16 -1.76 0.02
C SER A 298 19.02 -0.54 -0.32
N ARG A 299 18.53 0.65 0.03
CA ARG A 299 19.26 1.82 0.55
C ARG A 299 18.21 2.88 0.84
N LEU A 300 18.46 3.71 1.84
CA LEU A 300 17.63 4.87 2.19
C LEU A 300 17.78 5.96 1.11
N THR A 301 17.38 5.64 -0.11
CA THR A 301 17.13 6.59 -1.19
C THR A 301 15.65 6.87 -1.09
N MET A 302 15.28 8.09 -0.70
CA MET A 302 13.93 8.60 -0.98
C MET A 302 13.61 8.23 -2.42
N MET A 303 12.64 7.34 -2.65
CA MET A 303 11.97 7.21 -3.94
C MET A 303 11.13 8.48 -4.18
N LEU A 304 11.80 9.63 -4.24
CA LEU A 304 11.54 10.59 -5.29
C LEU A 304 11.95 9.92 -6.61
N HIS A 305 11.10 9.04 -7.12
CA HIS A 305 11.02 8.84 -8.58
C HIS A 305 10.31 10.02 -9.27
N ILE A 306 10.25 11.18 -8.59
CA ILE A 306 10.09 12.51 -9.20
C ILE A 306 11.48 13.10 -9.55
N LEU A 307 12.60 12.42 -9.28
CA LEU A 307 13.95 12.87 -9.70
C LEU A 307 14.47 12.21 -10.99
N GLY A 308 13.58 11.64 -11.80
CA GLY A 308 13.81 11.51 -13.25
C GLY A 308 13.37 12.76 -14.02
N SER A 309 13.02 13.84 -13.32
CA SER A 309 12.35 14.99 -13.92
C SER A 309 13.11 16.30 -13.69
N LEU A 310 14.33 16.37 -14.24
CA LEU A 310 14.71 17.65 -14.86
C LEU A 310 13.61 18.06 -15.87
N SER A 311 13.00 17.08 -16.55
CA SER A 311 11.85 17.31 -17.44
C SER A 311 10.58 17.86 -16.77
N CYS A 312 10.22 17.55 -15.52
CA CYS A 312 8.96 18.07 -14.93
C CYS A 312 9.16 19.46 -14.32
N LEU A 313 10.34 19.76 -13.77
CA LEU A 313 10.69 21.13 -13.38
C LEU A 313 10.88 22.03 -14.62
N ASP A 314 11.51 21.51 -15.70
CA ASP A 314 11.57 22.20 -16.99
C ASP A 314 10.18 22.34 -17.63
N TYR A 315 9.29 21.36 -17.48
CA TYR A 315 7.91 21.43 -17.99
C TYR A 315 7.05 22.44 -17.22
N ILE A 316 7.17 22.49 -15.88
CA ILE A 316 6.50 23.51 -15.05
C ILE A 316 7.06 24.90 -15.37
N ALA A 317 8.38 25.05 -15.52
CA ALA A 317 9.00 26.31 -15.94
C ALA A 317 8.54 26.74 -17.34
N THR A 318 8.38 25.78 -18.28
CA THR A 318 7.88 26.04 -19.64
C THR A 318 6.41 26.43 -19.65
N ILE A 319 5.56 25.82 -18.80
CA ILE A 319 4.15 26.19 -18.65
C ILE A 319 4.03 27.60 -18.06
N CYS A 320 4.82 27.92 -17.03
CA CYS A 320 4.84 29.26 -16.44
C CYS A 320 5.33 30.33 -17.45
N ALA A 321 6.33 30.01 -18.28
CA ALA A 321 6.82 30.91 -19.32
C ALA A 321 5.78 31.15 -20.43
N ARG A 322 5.06 30.11 -20.86
CA ARG A 322 3.97 30.24 -21.85
C ARG A 322 2.78 31.05 -21.32
N SER A 323 2.37 30.79 -20.09
CA SER A 323 1.28 31.55 -19.46
C SER A 323 1.63 33.03 -19.28
N SER A 324 2.92 33.37 -19.10
CA SER A 324 3.40 34.75 -19.00
C SER A 324 3.45 35.46 -20.36
N MET A 325 3.77 34.75 -21.46
CA MET A 325 3.71 35.31 -22.81
C MET A 325 2.27 35.56 -23.27
N GLU A 326 1.33 34.65 -23.01
CA GLU A 326 -0.08 34.82 -23.36
C GLU A 326 -0.78 35.98 -22.62
N GLN A 327 -0.27 36.40 -21.46
CA GLN A 327 -0.77 37.60 -20.78
C GLN A 327 -0.19 38.90 -21.34
N ARG A 328 0.99 38.87 -21.98
CA ARG A 328 1.57 40.05 -22.63
C ARG A 328 0.88 40.38 -23.96
N ASP A 329 0.47 39.36 -24.71
CA ASP A 329 -0.22 39.55 -26.00
C ASP A 329 -1.67 40.03 -25.87
N LYS A 330 -2.24 40.07 -24.67
CA LYS A 330 -3.60 40.59 -24.40
C LYS A 330 -3.63 42.07 -24.00
N HIS A 331 -2.47 42.70 -23.87
CA HIS A 331 -2.33 44.10 -23.43
C HIS A 331 -1.59 44.99 -24.44
N VAL A 332 -1.43 44.51 -25.68
CA VAL A 332 -1.01 45.29 -26.85
C VAL A 332 -2.18 45.37 -27.82
#